data_AF-A0A7X5EZC2-F1
#
_entry.id   AF-A0A7X5EZC2-F1
#
_cell.length_a   1.000
_cell.length_b   1.000
_cell.length_c   1.000
_cell.angle_alpha   90.00
_cell.angle_beta   90.00
_cell.angle_gamma   90.00
#
_symmetry.space_group_name_H-M   'P 1'
#
loop_
_entity.id
_entity.type
_entity.pdbx_description
1 polymer ?
#
loop_
_entity_poly.entity_id
_entity_poly.type
_entity_poly.pdbx_seq_one_letter_code
_entity_poly.pdbx_strand_id
1 'polypeptide(L)' 'MTHATTVPFWFAMRGMGTRKPRSRRAERLAELDSRMTEFLAEKHETGSLDVIRHVAGERARIRSDLDGAAG' A
#
# COMPACT_ATOMS: atom_id res chain seq x y z
N MET A 1 12.88 20.47 -33.34
CA MET A 1 13.20 19.31 -32.49
C MET A 1 12.07 19.15 -31.47
N THR A 2 11.08 18.34 -31.77
CA THR A 2 9.89 18.13 -30.92
C THR A 2 10.17 16.97 -29.96
N HIS A 3 10.40 17.28 -28.68
CA HIS A 3 10.52 16.26 -27.64
C HIS A 3 9.14 15.63 -27.41
N ALA A 4 8.95 14.41 -27.91
CA ALA A 4 7.82 13.58 -27.58
C ALA A 4 7.98 13.08 -26.14
N THR A 5 7.17 13.63 -25.23
CA THR A 5 7.06 13.17 -23.85
C THR A 5 6.37 11.80 -23.86
N THR A 6 7.17 10.73 -23.87
CA THR A 6 6.67 9.36 -23.75
C THR A 6 6.14 9.17 -22.33
N VAL A 7 4.84 9.35 -22.15
CA VAL A 7 4.17 9.08 -20.88
C VAL A 7 4.27 7.56 -20.61
N PRO A 8 4.82 7.12 -19.47
CA PRO A 8 5.03 5.69 -19.21
C PRO A 8 3.70 4.94 -19.20
N PHE A 9 3.64 3.80 -19.90
CA PHE A 9 2.41 3.05 -20.18
C PHE A 9 1.61 2.62 -18.92
N TRP A 10 2.28 2.49 -17.77
CA TRP A 10 1.64 2.21 -16.48
C TRP A 10 0.72 3.34 -15.98
N PHE A 11 0.91 4.57 -16.45
CA PHE A 11 0.02 5.70 -16.10
C PHE A 11 -1.35 5.61 -16.81
N ALA A 12 -1.43 4.99 -17.99
CA ALA A 12 -2.66 4.91 -18.78
C ALA A 12 -3.66 3.85 -18.25
N MET A 13 -3.22 2.89 -17.43
CA MET A 13 -4.09 1.84 -16.86
C MET A 13 -4.85 2.26 -15.59
N ARG A 14 -4.85 3.55 -15.23
CA ARG A 14 -5.42 4.06 -13.97
C ARG A 14 -6.75 4.81 -14.16
N GLY A 15 -7.47 4.61 -15.25
CA GLY A 15 -8.77 5.25 -15.46
C GLY A 15 -9.75 4.31 -16.13
N MET A 16 -10.53 3.56 -15.34
CA MET A 16 -11.91 3.16 -15.63
C MET A 16 -12.38 2.22 -14.51
N GLY A 17 -13.02 2.80 -13.50
CA GLY A 17 -13.61 2.07 -12.39
C GLY A 17 -14.29 3.08 -11.48
N THR A 18 -15.58 3.29 -11.71
CA THR A 18 -16.49 4.17 -10.96
C THR A 18 -16.79 3.64 -9.54
N ARG A 19 -15.78 3.10 -8.85
CA ARG A 19 -15.84 2.76 -7.42
C ARG A 19 -15.38 3.97 -6.61
N LYS A 20 -16.22 4.39 -5.67
CA LYS A 20 -16.05 5.60 -4.85
C LYS A 20 -14.59 5.74 -4.35
N PRO A 21 -13.99 6.94 -4.36
CA PRO A 21 -12.59 7.15 -3.95
C PRO A 21 -12.23 6.55 -2.58
N ARG A 22 -13.20 6.53 -1.65
CA ARG A 22 -13.06 5.94 -0.31
C ARG A 22 -12.90 4.41 -0.34
N SER A 23 -13.55 3.70 -1.27
CA SER A 23 -13.38 2.24 -1.40
C SER A 23 -12.01 1.89 -1.99
N ARG A 24 -11.51 2.68 -2.95
CA ARG A 24 -10.19 2.46 -3.56
C ARG A 24 -9.04 2.68 -2.57
N ARG A 25 -9.17 3.63 -1.65
CA ARG A 25 -8.17 3.84 -0.58
C ARG A 25 -8.18 2.69 0.42
N ALA A 26 -9.36 2.26 0.88
CA ALA A 26 -9.50 1.14 1.80
C ALA A 26 -8.96 -0.18 1.20
N GLU A 27 -9.28 -0.49 -0.06
CA GLU A 27 -8.76 -1.66 -0.78
C GLU A 27 -7.21 -1.65 -0.82
N ARG A 28 -6.60 -0.49 -1.12
CA ARG A 28 -5.13 -0.34 -1.15
C ARG A 28 -4.48 -0.46 0.21
N LEU A 29 -5.10 0.09 1.25
CA LEU A 29 -4.59 -0.02 2.61
C LEU A 29 -4.68 -1.47 3.11
N ALA A 30 -5.74 -2.20 2.76
CA ALA A 30 -5.87 -3.62 3.07
C ALA A 30 -4.82 -4.47 2.32
N GLU A 31 -4.57 -4.18 1.03
CA GLU A 31 -3.50 -4.83 0.26
C GLU A 31 -2.12 -4.56 0.88
N LEU A 32 -1.87 -3.32 1.32
CA LEU A 32 -0.63 -2.94 1.99
C LEU A 32 -0.47 -3.66 3.34
N ASP A 33 -1.54 -3.77 4.14
CA ASP A 33 -1.53 -4.51 5.41
C ASP A 33 -1.18 -6.00 5.18
N SER A 34 -1.74 -6.62 4.14
CA SER A 34 -1.44 -8.02 3.77
C SER A 34 0.04 -8.19 3.46
N ARG A 35 0.59 -7.34 2.58
CA ARG A 35 2.02 -7.40 2.21
C ARG A 35 2.96 -7.15 3.38
N MET A 36 2.60 -6.24 4.28
CA MET A 36 3.38 -5.98 5.49
C MET A 36 3.32 -7.17 6.44
N THR A 37 2.19 -7.86 6.52
CA THR A 37 2.05 -9.11 7.30
C THR A 37 2.94 -10.21 6.74
N GLU A 38 2.90 -10.42 5.42
CA GLU A 38 3.76 -11.38 4.73
C GLU A 38 5.25 -11.08 4.95
N PHE A 39 5.65 -9.82 4.77
CA PHE A 39 7.02 -9.38 5.03
C PHE A 39 7.45 -9.68 6.47
N LEU A 40 6.61 -9.36 7.46
CA LEU A 40 6.93 -9.61 8.86
C LEU A 40 7.04 -11.12 9.16
N ALA A 41 6.18 -11.94 8.57
CA ALA A 41 6.26 -13.39 8.71
C ALA A 41 7.54 -13.97 8.08
N GLU A 42 7.90 -13.54 6.87
CA GLU A 42 9.10 -13.98 6.18
C GLU A 42 10.40 -13.53 6.85
N LYS A 43 10.39 -12.31 7.41
CA LYS A 43 11.59 -11.67 7.98
C LYS A 43 11.69 -11.80 9.48
N HIS A 44 10.73 -12.45 10.15
CA HIS A 44 10.76 -12.61 11.61
C HIS A 44 12.06 -13.22 12.15
N GLU A 45 12.63 -14.19 11.42
CA GLU A 45 13.84 -14.93 11.86
C GLU A 45 15.14 -14.41 11.24
N THR A 46 15.06 -13.75 10.09
CA THR A 46 16.25 -13.39 9.26
C THR A 46 16.43 -11.89 9.05
N GLY A 47 15.43 -11.09 9.40
CA GLY A 47 15.43 -9.65 9.19
C GLY A 47 16.14 -8.88 10.30
N SER A 48 16.57 -7.66 9.97
CA SER A 48 17.02 -6.71 10.99
C SER A 48 15.87 -6.34 11.91
N LEU A 49 16.09 -6.48 13.22
CA LEU A 49 15.12 -6.17 14.28
C LEU A 49 14.55 -4.74 14.17
N ASP A 50 15.38 -3.76 13.78
CA ASP A 50 14.95 -2.37 13.62
C ASP A 50 13.96 -2.20 12.46
N VAL A 51 14.21 -2.92 11.35
CA VAL A 51 13.32 -2.90 10.18
C VAL A 51 12.00 -3.61 10.50
N ILE A 52 12.05 -4.76 11.16
CA ILE A 52 10.85 -5.50 11.58
C ILE A 52 10.00 -4.62 12.51
N ARG A 53 10.62 -3.96 13.50
CA ARG A 53 9.93 -3.09 14.44
C ARG A 53 9.32 -1.88 13.74
N HIS A 54 10.03 -1.28 12.79
CA HIS A 54 9.52 -0.16 11.99
C HIS A 54 8.30 -0.57 11.16
N VAL A 55 8.39 -1.68 10.42
CA VAL A 55 7.29 -2.19 9.58
C VAL A 55 6.09 -2.57 10.43
N ALA A 56 6.28 -3.20 11.59
CA ALA A 56 5.19 -3.50 12.52
C ALA A 56 4.48 -2.22 13.03
N GLY A 57 5.25 -1.16 13.32
CA GLY A 57 4.71 0.14 13.72
C GLY A 57 3.90 0.82 12.62
N GLU A 58 4.41 0.83 11.39
CA GLU A 58 3.69 1.38 10.23
C GLU A 58 2.40 0.59 9.94
N ARG A 59 2.43 -0.73 10.11
CA ARG A 59 1.25 -1.59 9.95
C ARG A 59 0.16 -1.25 10.95
N ALA A 60 0.52 -1.05 12.22
CA ALA A 60 -0.43 -0.66 13.25
C ALA A 60 -1.13 0.68 12.93
N ARG A 61 -0.40 1.64 12.36
CA ARG A 61 -0.97 2.93 11.90
C ARG A 61 -1.96 2.74 10.76
N ILE A 62 -1.62 1.93 9.76
CA ILE A 62 -2.50 1.62 8.63
C ILE A 62 -3.79 0.96 9.11
N ARG A 63 -3.70 0.03 10.07
CA ARG A 63 -4.87 -0.63 10.65
C ARG A 63 -5.78 0.33 11.40
N SER A 64 -5.20 1.25 12.18
CA SER A 64 -5.96 2.32 12.84
C SER A 64 -6.67 3.22 11.84
N ASP A 65 -6.03 3.55 10.71
CA ASP A 65 -6.63 4.34 9.63
C ASP A 65 -7.80 3.61 8.95
N LEU A 66 -7.69 2.28 8.79
CA LEU A 66 -8.76 1.43 8.26
C LEU A 66 -9.95 1.36 9.21
N ASP A 67 -9.71 1.16 10.50
CA ASP A 67 -10.74 1.09 11.53
C ASP A 67 -11.45 2.46 11.68
N GLY A 68 -10.69 3.56 11.66
CA GLY A 68 -11.23 4.92 11.69
C GLY A 68 -11.98 5.33 10.41
N ALA A 69 -11.71 4.67 9.28
CA ALA A 69 -12.45 4.85 8.03
C ALA A 69 -13.69 3.95 7.91
N ALA A 70 -13.90 3.01 8.84
CA ALA A 70 -15.09 2.17 8.91
C ALA A 70 -16.21 2.76 9.79
N GLY A 71 -15.88 3.71 10.67
CA GLY A 71 -16.83 4.56 11.41
C GLY A 71 -17.28 5.79 10.63
#